data_AF-A0A8S2RY15-F1
#
_entry.id   AF-A0A8S2RY15-F1
#
_cell.length_a   1.000
_cell.length_b   1.000
_cell.length_c   1.000
_cell.angle_alpha   90.00
_cell.angle_beta   90.00
_cell.angle_gamma   90.00
#
_symmetry.space_group_name_H-M   'P 1'
#
loop_
_entity.id
_entity.type
_entity.pdbx_description
1 polymer ?
#
loop_
_entity_poly.entity_id
_entity_poly.type
_entity_poly.pdbx_seq_one_letter_code
_entity_poly.pdbx_strand_id
1 'polypeptide(L)'
;MIGARFYAQIDNSHVRGDNLENELTKELDCDRLFRLICKLDALLERPEHSINHAWSETGDRYILKLFRDFIFHSVGFDGEPILDIAHIVQCLNKFDAGSHDKICLTSRDEQNVMIVSYSELHQAFERAFTELTNYASTGST
;
A
#
# COMPACT_ATOMS: atom_id res chain seq x y z
N MET A 1 29.15 46.95 -0.95
CA MET A 1 28.98 46.35 0.39
C MET A 1 28.50 44.92 0.19
N ILE A 2 29.38 43.93 0.37
CA ILE A 2 29.13 42.53 -0.03
C ILE A 2 28.54 41.70 1.14
N GLY A 3 28.75 42.12 2.40
CA GLY A 3 28.28 41.40 3.61
C GLY A 3 26.77 41.11 3.62
N ALA A 4 25.92 42.08 3.31
CA ALA A 4 24.47 41.87 3.26
C ALA A 4 24.05 40.89 2.14
N ARG A 5 24.78 40.86 1.02
CA ARG A 5 24.54 39.91 -0.08
C ARG A 5 25.00 38.49 0.27
N PHE A 6 26.04 38.34 1.10
CA PHE A 6 26.45 37.03 1.63
C PHE A 6 25.35 36.41 2.49
N TYR A 7 24.73 37.16 3.40
CA TYR A 7 23.62 36.63 4.21
C TYR A 7 22.42 36.22 3.35
N ALA A 8 22.03 37.05 2.37
CA ALA A 8 20.97 36.68 1.43
C ALA A 8 21.31 35.40 0.63
N GLN A 9 22.58 35.21 0.25
CA GLN A 9 23.00 34.02 -0.46
C GLN A 9 22.99 32.77 0.42
N ILE A 10 23.42 32.89 1.69
CA ILE A 10 23.36 31.80 2.67
C ILE A 10 21.91 31.38 2.91
N ASP A 11 21.02 32.35 3.11
CA ASP A 11 19.59 32.11 3.29
C ASP A 11 18.98 31.39 2.08
N ASN A 12 19.27 31.86 0.87
CA ASN A 12 18.86 31.18 -0.37
C ASN A 12 19.40 29.75 -0.47
N SER A 13 20.63 29.50 -0.01
CA SER A 13 21.21 28.16 0.03
C SER A 13 20.50 27.25 1.04
N HIS A 14 20.11 27.76 2.20
CA HIS A 14 19.32 27.00 3.19
C HIS A 14 17.92 26.69 2.67
N VAL A 15 17.18 27.68 2.16
CA VAL A 15 15.86 27.47 1.55
C VAL A 15 15.91 26.44 0.42
N ARG A 16 16.97 26.47 -0.39
CA ARG A 16 17.19 25.45 -1.42
C ARG A 16 17.45 24.07 -0.81
N GLY A 17 18.21 24.00 0.28
CA GLY A 17 18.43 22.76 1.03
C GLY A 17 17.11 22.17 1.51
N ASP A 18 16.29 22.98 2.20
CA ASP A 18 14.98 22.56 2.71
C ASP A 18 14.05 22.05 1.60
N ASN A 19 14.05 22.72 0.45
CA ASN A 19 13.27 22.27 -0.71
C ASN A 19 13.76 20.90 -1.24
N LEU A 20 15.07 20.69 -1.32
CA LEU A 20 15.61 19.41 -1.77
C LEU A 20 15.32 18.28 -0.79
N GLU A 21 15.42 18.55 0.52
CA GLU A 21 15.08 17.58 1.57
C GLU A 21 13.60 17.20 1.55
N ASN A 22 12.71 18.18 1.30
CA ASN A 22 11.28 17.93 1.16
C ASN A 22 10.96 17.05 -0.06
N GLU A 23 11.56 17.33 -1.23
CA GLU A 23 11.35 16.50 -2.42
C GLU A 23 11.95 15.09 -2.23
N LEU A 24 13.13 14.98 -1.62
CA LEU A 24 13.73 13.69 -1.32
C LEU A 24 12.86 12.85 -0.38
N THR A 25 12.24 13.47 0.62
CA THR A 25 11.34 12.77 1.55
C THR A 25 10.15 12.18 0.81
N LYS A 26 9.55 12.92 -0.12
CA LYS A 26 8.44 12.43 -0.95
C LYS A 26 8.85 11.23 -1.81
N GLU A 27 10.03 11.29 -2.43
CA GLU A 27 10.54 10.19 -3.25
C GLU A 27 10.83 8.91 -2.43
N LEU A 28 11.32 9.06 -1.21
CA LEU A 28 11.51 7.93 -0.28
C LEU A 28 10.18 7.27 0.08
N ASP A 29 9.13 8.06 0.32
CA ASP A 29 7.79 7.54 0.58
C ASP A 29 7.22 6.83 -0.66
N CYS A 30 7.38 7.41 -1.85
CA CYS A 30 7.00 6.78 -3.11
C CYS A 30 7.67 5.40 -3.31
N ASP A 31 8.96 5.29 -3.01
CA ASP A 31 9.73 4.05 -3.13
C ASP A 31 9.24 2.96 -2.13
N ARG A 32 8.88 3.34 -0.90
CA ARG A 32 8.25 2.43 0.07
C ARG A 32 6.90 1.92 -0.44
N LEU A 33 6.03 2.82 -0.88
CA LEU A 33 4.71 2.47 -1.40
C LEU A 33 4.79 1.63 -2.67
N PHE A 34 5.73 1.94 -3.57
CA PHE A 34 5.96 1.17 -4.78
C PHE A 34 6.33 -0.28 -4.47
N ARG A 35 7.30 -0.51 -3.56
CA ARG A 35 7.63 -1.87 -3.11
C ARG A 35 6.44 -2.60 -2.51
N LEU A 36 5.62 -1.89 -1.73
CA LEU A 36 4.43 -2.47 -1.09
C LEU A 36 3.40 -2.94 -2.12
N ILE A 37 3.13 -2.12 -3.14
CA ILE A 37 2.26 -2.48 -4.26
C ILE A 37 2.83 -3.67 -5.02
N CYS A 38 4.13 -3.67 -5.36
CA CYS A 38 4.75 -4.80 -6.06
C CYS A 38 4.61 -6.13 -5.29
N LYS A 39 4.76 -6.09 -3.96
CA LYS A 39 4.56 -7.28 -3.12
C LYS A 39 3.10 -7.73 -3.10
N LEU A 40 2.17 -6.78 -3.01
CA LEU A 40 0.72 -7.04 -3.00
C LEU A 40 0.28 -7.67 -4.34
N ASP A 41 0.74 -7.12 -5.47
CA ASP A 41 0.49 -7.67 -6.80
C ASP A 41 1.14 -9.05 -6.99
N ALA A 42 2.31 -9.30 -6.41
CA ALA A 42 2.96 -10.61 -6.46
C ALA A 42 2.18 -11.69 -5.69
N LEU A 43 1.41 -11.30 -4.67
CA LEU A 43 0.60 -12.19 -3.85
C LEU A 43 -0.78 -12.46 -4.45
N LEU A 44 -1.43 -11.43 -4.98
CA LEU A 44 -2.79 -11.52 -5.49
C LEU A 44 -2.83 -12.24 -6.85
N GLU A 45 -3.94 -12.93 -7.11
CA GLU A 45 -4.32 -13.47 -8.43
C GLU A 45 -3.31 -14.43 -9.11
N ARG A 46 -2.45 -15.14 -8.34
CA ARG A 46 -1.55 -16.16 -8.91
C ARG A 46 -2.32 -17.33 -9.55
N PRO A 47 -2.18 -17.56 -10.87
CA PRO A 47 -2.94 -18.59 -11.60
C PRO A 47 -2.56 -20.02 -11.18
N GLU A 48 -1.31 -20.25 -10.79
CA GLU A 48 -0.79 -21.58 -10.40
C GLU A 48 -1.43 -22.11 -9.10
N HIS A 49 -2.02 -21.24 -8.30
CA HIS A 49 -2.70 -21.59 -7.05
C HIS A 49 -4.24 -21.52 -7.17
N SER A 50 -4.76 -21.18 -8.37
CA SER A 50 -6.20 -21.16 -8.68
C SER A 50 -6.83 -22.55 -8.76
N ILE A 51 -6.01 -23.60 -8.83
CA ILE A 51 -6.46 -25.00 -8.82
C ILE A 51 -6.91 -25.44 -7.41
N ASN A 52 -6.37 -24.82 -6.36
CA ASN A 52 -6.90 -24.93 -5.01
C ASN A 52 -7.82 -23.75 -4.73
N HIS A 53 -9.12 -23.90 -4.99
CA HIS A 53 -10.16 -22.89 -4.73
C HIS A 53 -10.13 -22.35 -3.28
N ALA A 54 -9.59 -23.11 -2.32
CA ALA A 54 -9.40 -22.70 -0.93
C ALA A 54 -8.24 -21.70 -0.71
N TRP A 55 -7.28 -21.60 -1.64
CA TRP A 55 -6.11 -20.74 -1.48
C TRP A 55 -6.43 -19.25 -1.66
N SER A 56 -7.36 -18.91 -2.54
CA SER A 56 -7.76 -17.52 -2.84
C SER A 56 -9.00 -17.06 -2.05
N GLU A 57 -9.81 -18.00 -1.54
CA GLU A 57 -11.10 -17.69 -0.92
C GLU A 57 -11.16 -17.94 0.60
N THR A 58 -10.06 -18.27 1.26
CA THR A 58 -10.08 -18.52 2.71
C THR A 58 -8.93 -17.81 3.44
N GLY A 59 -9.26 -17.17 4.57
CA GLY A 59 -8.29 -16.60 5.51
C GLY A 59 -7.61 -15.30 5.06
N ASP A 60 -6.31 -15.19 5.32
CA ASP A 60 -5.50 -13.98 5.17
C ASP A 60 -5.47 -13.41 3.74
N ARG A 61 -5.57 -14.26 2.71
CA ARG A 61 -5.54 -13.81 1.31
C ARG A 61 -6.86 -13.20 0.85
N TYR A 62 -7.97 -13.68 1.39
CA TYR A 62 -9.29 -13.14 1.07
C TYR A 62 -9.42 -11.69 1.56
N ILE A 63 -8.97 -11.41 2.80
CA ILE A 63 -9.00 -10.04 3.34
C ILE A 63 -8.08 -9.10 2.56
N LEU A 64 -6.94 -9.58 2.05
CA LEU A 64 -6.03 -8.79 1.21
C LEU A 64 -6.64 -8.52 -0.18
N LYS A 65 -7.39 -9.46 -0.74
CA LYS A 65 -8.15 -9.26 -1.98
C LYS A 65 -9.23 -8.18 -1.81
N LEU A 66 -10.00 -8.25 -0.72
CA LEU A 66 -11.00 -7.23 -0.42
C LEU A 66 -10.35 -5.86 -0.16
N PHE A 67 -9.17 -5.83 0.48
CA PHE A 67 -8.40 -4.59 0.67
C PHE A 67 -7.95 -3.98 -0.66
N ARG A 68 -7.51 -4.80 -1.62
CA ARG A 68 -7.18 -4.35 -2.98
C ARG A 68 -8.41 -3.81 -3.72
N ASP A 69 -9.57 -4.43 -3.55
CA ASP A 69 -10.81 -3.88 -4.11
C ASP A 69 -11.21 -2.56 -3.42
N PHE A 70 -11.04 -2.45 -2.10
CA PHE A 70 -11.29 -1.21 -1.34
C PHE A 70 -10.46 -0.03 -1.84
N ILE A 71 -9.15 -0.23 -2.07
CA ILE A 71 -8.23 0.84 -2.49
C ILE A 71 -8.38 1.21 -3.97
N PHE A 72 -8.46 0.20 -4.85
CA PHE A 72 -8.30 0.41 -6.30
C PHE A 72 -9.59 0.27 -7.10
N HIS A 73 -10.68 -0.19 -6.48
CA HIS A 73 -12.00 -0.32 -7.11
C HIS A 73 -13.08 0.42 -6.31
N SER A 74 -12.73 1.58 -5.75
CA SER A 74 -13.70 2.44 -5.08
C SER A 74 -14.79 2.91 -6.07
N VAL A 75 -16.04 2.86 -5.63
CA VAL A 75 -17.22 3.31 -6.41
C VAL A 75 -17.95 4.40 -5.64
N GLY A 76 -18.51 5.36 -6.38
CA GLY A 76 -19.36 6.41 -5.84
C GLY A 76 -20.79 5.96 -5.60
N PHE A 77 -21.65 6.91 -5.24
CA PHE A 77 -23.04 6.62 -4.87
C PHE A 77 -23.85 6.09 -6.05
N ASP A 78 -23.57 6.55 -7.26
CA ASP A 78 -24.27 6.14 -8.49
C ASP A 78 -23.54 4.96 -9.19
N GLY A 79 -22.56 4.34 -8.53
CA GLY A 79 -21.77 3.22 -9.04
C GLY A 79 -20.66 3.62 -10.00
N GLU A 80 -20.36 4.92 -10.13
CA GLU A 80 -19.27 5.42 -10.94
C GLU A 80 -17.90 5.09 -10.31
N PRO A 81 -16.89 4.71 -11.11
CA PRO A 81 -15.56 4.43 -10.58
C PRO A 81 -14.90 5.72 -10.09
N ILE A 82 -14.39 5.70 -8.85
CA ILE A 82 -13.65 6.82 -8.25
C ILE A 82 -12.17 6.47 -8.23
N LEU A 83 -11.37 7.29 -8.92
CA LEU A 83 -9.91 7.21 -8.88
C LEU A 83 -9.35 8.35 -8.04
N ASP A 84 -9.23 8.13 -6.73
CA ASP A 84 -8.64 9.09 -5.80
C ASP A 84 -7.24 8.62 -5.34
N ILE A 85 -6.20 9.23 -5.92
CA ILE A 85 -4.81 8.93 -5.56
C ILE A 85 -4.50 9.31 -4.11
N ALA A 86 -5.12 10.36 -3.56
CA ALA A 86 -4.90 10.76 -2.17
C ALA A 86 -5.44 9.68 -1.21
N HIS A 87 -6.62 9.11 -1.51
CA HIS A 87 -7.15 7.97 -0.78
C HIS A 87 -6.21 6.76 -0.83
N ILE A 88 -5.72 6.41 -2.03
CA ILE A 88 -4.79 5.28 -2.23
C ILE A 88 -3.53 5.46 -1.37
N VAL A 89 -2.87 6.62 -1.48
CA VAL A 89 -1.64 6.92 -0.73
C VAL A 89 -1.88 6.90 0.78
N GLN A 90 -2.99 7.46 1.26
CA GLN A 90 -3.33 7.44 2.69
C GLN A 90 -3.56 6.02 3.20
N CYS A 91 -4.30 5.20 2.47
CA CYS A 91 -4.57 3.81 2.85
C CYS A 91 -3.28 2.99 2.87
N LEU A 92 -2.43 3.14 1.86
CA LEU A 92 -1.16 2.41 1.81
C LEU A 92 -0.20 2.87 2.91
N ASN A 93 -0.14 4.17 3.24
CA ASN A 93 0.66 4.66 4.37
C ASN A 93 0.19 4.08 5.71
N LYS A 94 -1.14 4.02 5.94
CA LYS A 94 -1.70 3.40 7.16
C LYS A 94 -1.44 1.89 7.21
N PHE A 95 -1.47 1.24 6.06
CA PHE A 95 -1.17 -0.18 5.90
C PHE A 95 0.32 -0.49 6.14
N ASP A 96 1.24 0.28 5.55
CA ASP A 96 2.69 0.15 5.77
C ASP A 96 3.07 0.40 7.22
N ALA A 97 2.43 1.39 7.86
CA ALA A 97 2.64 1.70 9.28
C ALA A 97 1.97 0.70 10.24
N GLY A 98 1.09 -0.19 9.76
CA GLY A 98 0.33 -1.10 10.60
C GLY A 98 -0.59 -0.39 11.60
N SER A 99 -1.29 0.66 11.17
CA SER A 99 -2.18 1.45 12.03
C SER A 99 -3.33 0.63 12.65
N HIS A 100 -3.81 1.03 13.83
CA HIS A 100 -4.99 0.44 14.47
C HIS A 100 -6.32 0.97 13.91
N ASP A 101 -6.27 1.93 12.98
CA ASP A 101 -7.46 2.40 12.25
C ASP A 101 -8.18 1.23 11.58
N LYS A 102 -9.51 1.21 11.68
CA LYS A 102 -10.35 0.16 11.10
C LYS A 102 -11.00 0.64 9.81
N ILE A 103 -11.08 -0.27 8.85
CA ILE A 103 -11.81 -0.09 7.59
C ILE A 103 -12.86 -1.17 7.42
N CYS A 104 -13.87 -0.86 6.62
CA CYS A 104 -14.96 -1.75 6.26
C CYS A 104 -14.69 -2.30 4.86
N LEU A 105 -14.43 -3.61 4.78
CA LEU A 105 -14.18 -4.34 3.56
C LEU A 105 -15.45 -5.08 3.16
N THR A 106 -15.92 -4.87 1.94
CA THR A 106 -17.14 -5.49 1.42
C THR A 106 -16.82 -6.35 0.21
N SER A 107 -17.39 -7.55 0.13
CA SER A 107 -17.28 -8.41 -1.05
C SER A 107 -18.05 -7.83 -2.23
N ARG A 108 -17.68 -8.23 -3.45
CA ARG A 108 -18.30 -7.72 -4.68
C ARG A 108 -19.78 -8.06 -4.84
N ASP A 109 -20.24 -9.12 -4.18
CA ASP A 109 -21.64 -9.53 -4.11
C ASP A 109 -22.40 -8.85 -2.96
N GLU A 110 -21.74 -7.97 -2.21
CA GLU A 110 -22.26 -7.26 -1.04
C GLU A 110 -22.74 -8.16 0.11
N GLN A 111 -22.48 -9.47 0.05
CA GLN A 111 -22.97 -10.43 1.04
C GLN A 111 -22.06 -10.51 2.27
N ASN A 112 -20.77 -10.22 2.12
CA ASN A 112 -19.79 -10.32 3.19
C ASN A 112 -19.22 -8.93 3.50
N VAL A 113 -19.35 -8.53 4.77
CA VAL A 113 -18.78 -7.29 5.30
C VAL A 113 -17.83 -7.66 6.44
N MET A 114 -16.59 -7.19 6.37
CA MET A 114 -15.56 -7.41 7.39
C MET A 114 -15.02 -6.06 7.86
N ILE A 115 -14.94 -5.89 9.18
CA ILE A 115 -14.28 -4.74 9.79
C ILE A 115 -12.90 -5.21 10.25
N VAL A 116 -11.85 -4.65 9.65
CA VAL A 116 -10.47 -5.07 9.90
C VAL A 116 -9.59 -3.83 10.10
N SER A 117 -8.62 -3.91 11.00
CA SER A 117 -7.60 -2.88 11.17
C SER A 117 -6.47 -3.00 10.14
N TYR A 118 -5.81 -1.88 9.84
CA TYR A 118 -4.60 -1.93 9.01
C TYR A 118 -3.51 -2.81 9.62
N SER A 119 -3.43 -2.88 10.96
CA SER A 119 -2.50 -3.76 11.67
C SER A 119 -2.75 -5.25 11.42
N GLU A 120 -4.01 -5.69 11.40
CA GLU A 120 -4.39 -7.07 11.09
C GLU A 120 -4.13 -7.40 9.62
N LEU A 121 -4.44 -6.46 8.71
CA LEU A 121 -4.11 -6.59 7.29
C LEU A 121 -2.60 -6.72 7.07
N HIS A 122 -1.80 -5.90 7.74
CA HIS A 122 -0.34 -5.92 7.62
C HIS A 122 0.23 -7.27 8.08
N GLN A 123 -0.26 -7.80 9.20
CA GLN A 123 0.14 -9.12 9.69
C GLN A 123 -0.25 -10.25 8.74
N ALA A 124 -1.44 -10.19 8.14
CA ALA A 124 -1.88 -11.15 7.12
C ALA A 124 -1.01 -11.07 5.86
N PHE A 125 -0.64 -9.86 5.44
CA PHE A 125 0.23 -9.61 4.30
C PHE A 125 1.64 -10.17 4.51
N GLU A 126 2.29 -9.87 5.63
CA GLU A 126 3.65 -10.36 5.90
C GLU A 126 3.69 -11.88 6.03
N ARG A 127 2.68 -12.50 6.64
CA ARG A 127 2.54 -13.97 6.67
C ARG A 127 2.39 -14.55 5.27
N ALA A 128 1.47 -14.02 4.46
CA ALA A 128 1.24 -14.50 3.10
C ALA A 128 2.48 -14.30 2.20
N PHE A 129 3.19 -13.18 2.34
CA PHE A 129 4.43 -12.91 1.61
C PHE A 129 5.56 -13.87 2.02
N THR A 130 5.74 -14.11 3.32
CA THR A 130 6.73 -15.06 3.84
C THR A 130 6.48 -16.47 3.30
N GLU A 131 5.24 -16.95 3.34
CA GLU A 131 4.86 -18.23 2.74
C GLU A 131 5.27 -18.29 1.26
N LEU A 132 4.93 -17.25 0.49
CA LEU A 132 5.26 -17.18 -0.93
C LEU A 132 6.77 -17.25 -1.22
N THR A 133 7.57 -16.54 -0.42
CA THR A 133 9.03 -16.56 -0.54
C THR A 133 9.61 -17.94 -0.22
N ASN A 134 9.05 -18.63 0.78
CA ASN A 134 9.46 -19.99 1.12
C ASN A 134 9.16 -20.96 -0.03
N TYR A 135 7.95 -20.91 -0.60
CA TYR A 135 7.59 -21.74 -1.77
C TYR A 135 8.54 -21.53 -2.96
N ALA A 136 8.86 -20.26 -3.27
CA ALA A 136 9.78 -19.94 -4.37
C ALA A 136 11.20 -20.50 -4.12
N SER A 137 11.67 -20.50 -2.88
CA SER A 137 12.97 -21.07 -2.52
C SER A 137 13.03 -22.59 -2.67
N THR A 138 11.94 -23.30 -2.36
CA THR A 138 11.84 -24.77 -2.47
C THR A 138 11.64 -25.28 -3.89
N GLY A 139 11.14 -24.45 -4.81
CA GLY A 139 10.96 -24.83 -6.24
C GLY A 139 12.24 -24.79 -7.08
N SER A 140 13.40 -24.48 -6.48
CA SER A 140 14.69 -24.33 -7.16
C SER A 140 15.59 -25.57 -7.08
N THR A 141 15.05 -26.74 -6.75
CA THR A 141 15.75 -28.05 -6.77
C THR A 141 15.07 -29.03 -7.70
#